data_AF-A0A7S2KIZ6-F1
#
_entry.id   AF-A0A7S2KIZ6-F1
#
_cell.length_a   1.000
_cell.length_b   1.000
_cell.length_c   1.000
_cell.angle_alpha   90.00
_cell.angle_beta   90.00
_cell.angle_gamma   90.00
#
_symmetry.space_group_name_H-M   'P 1'
#
loop_
_entity.id
_entity.type
_entity.pdbx_description
1 polymer ?
#
loop_
_entity_poly.entity_id
_entity_poly.type
_entity_poly.pdbx_seq_one_letter_code
_entity_poly.pdbx_strand_id
1 'polypeptide(L)'
;EFNSSEEEEDFETWLSGNDGDSNAFTAPSFVCFHFNVPHENLPEGLERFAQLFTLDEVETTITEKPYVIPREIARVNDELDSTSDQSRAFYFLKQQINPEHPFSR
;
A
#
# COMPACT_ATOMS: atom_id res chain seq x y z
N GLU A 1 -21.33 -16.41 27.35
CA GLU A 1 -20.78 -15.10 26.93
C GLU A 1 -19.98 -15.37 25.67
N PHE A 2 -20.44 -14.87 24.53
CA PHE A 2 -19.68 -14.95 23.29
C PHE A 2 -18.52 -13.97 23.44
N ASN A 3 -17.32 -14.50 23.64
CA ASN A 3 -16.11 -13.70 23.61
C ASN A 3 -15.99 -13.19 22.17
N SER A 4 -16.25 -11.89 21.96
CA SER A 4 -15.92 -11.23 20.70
C SER A 4 -14.41 -11.30 20.59
N SER A 5 -13.91 -12.32 19.90
CA SER A 5 -12.55 -12.35 19.41
C SER A 5 -12.29 -10.99 18.79
N GLU A 6 -11.31 -10.27 19.32
CA GLU A 6 -10.76 -9.04 18.78
C GLU A 6 -10.73 -9.18 17.25
N GLU A 7 -11.65 -8.49 16.57
CA GLU A 7 -11.48 -8.27 15.13
C GLU A 7 -10.17 -7.49 15.06
N GLU A 8 -9.11 -8.12 14.56
CA GLU A 8 -7.83 -7.45 14.35
C GLU A 8 -8.09 -6.16 13.57
N GLU A 9 -7.99 -5.04 14.27
CA GLU A 9 -8.14 -3.71 13.70
C GLU A 9 -6.98 -3.49 12.72
N ASP A 10 -7.31 -3.31 11.44
CA ASP A 10 -6.33 -3.00 10.39
C ASP A 10 -5.61 -1.68 10.70
N PHE A 11 -4.33 -1.60 10.32
CA PHE A 11 -3.44 -0.49 10.64
C PHE A 11 -4.00 0.88 10.23
N GLU A 12 -4.65 0.96 9.08
CA GLU A 12 -5.32 2.19 8.60
C GLU A 12 -6.48 2.63 9.51
N THR A 13 -7.23 1.67 10.07
CA THR A 13 -8.33 1.98 10.99
C THR A 13 -7.77 2.51 12.31
N TRP A 14 -6.73 1.84 12.83
CA TRP A 14 -6.03 2.27 14.04
C TRP A 14 -5.40 3.66 13.86
N LEU A 15 -4.75 3.94 12.73
CA LEU A 15 -4.14 5.25 12.44
C LEU A 15 -5.17 6.36 12.45
N SER A 16 -6.28 6.16 11.74
CA SER A 16 -7.39 7.12 11.67
C SER A 16 -7.98 7.43 13.05
N GLY A 17 -8.08 6.41 13.92
CA GLY A 17 -8.51 6.57 15.31
C GLY A 17 -7.51 7.29 16.23
N ASN A 18 -6.26 7.45 15.79
CA ASN A 18 -5.14 7.99 16.56
C ASN A 18 -4.55 9.27 15.96
N ASP A 19 -5.35 10.06 15.21
CA ASP A 19 -4.91 11.30 14.55
C ASP A 19 -3.68 11.11 13.63
N GLY A 20 -3.57 9.93 13.01
CA GLY A 20 -2.50 9.58 12.08
C GLY A 20 -3.00 9.40 10.64
N ASP A 21 -2.04 9.38 9.72
CA ASP A 21 -2.27 9.17 8.29
C ASP A 21 -1.07 8.43 7.67
N SER A 22 -1.32 7.70 6.58
CA SER A 22 -0.36 6.81 5.93
C SER A 22 -0.43 6.97 4.41
N ASN A 23 0.71 6.79 3.75
CA ASN A 23 0.74 6.68 2.29
C ASN A 23 1.97 5.88 1.83
N ALA A 24 1.95 5.49 0.56
CA ALA A 24 3.07 4.87 -0.10
C ALA A 24 3.14 5.27 -1.58
N PHE A 25 4.34 5.19 -2.16
CA PHE A 25 4.50 5.32 -3.60
C PHE A 25 5.58 4.39 -4.16
N THR A 26 5.37 3.97 -5.40
CA THR A 26 6.32 3.12 -6.14
C THR A 26 7.02 3.96 -7.21
N ALA A 27 8.34 4.07 -7.08
CA ALA A 27 9.22 4.69 -8.08
C ALA A 27 9.96 3.61 -8.88
N PRO A 28 10.63 3.96 -10.00
CA PRO A 28 11.34 2.97 -10.83
C PRO A 28 12.42 2.15 -10.11
N SER A 29 12.93 2.60 -8.96
CA SER A 29 14.04 1.94 -8.26
C SER A 29 13.79 1.67 -6.77
N PHE A 30 12.66 2.12 -6.23
CA PHE A 30 12.35 1.95 -4.81
C PHE A 30 10.85 2.08 -4.56
N VAL A 31 10.42 1.49 -3.46
CA VAL A 31 9.08 1.68 -2.89
C VAL A 31 9.25 2.39 -1.56
N CYS A 32 8.47 3.43 -1.31
CA CYS A 32 8.50 4.19 -0.08
C CYS A 32 7.15 4.06 0.62
N PHE A 33 7.17 3.61 1.87
CA PHE A 33 6.02 3.59 2.78
C PHE A 33 6.31 4.58 3.91
N HIS A 34 5.31 5.35 4.32
CA HIS A 34 5.47 6.31 5.41
C HIS A 34 4.14 6.55 6.13
N PHE A 35 4.22 6.87 7.42
CA PHE A 35 3.07 7.26 8.22
C PHE A 35 3.44 8.40 9.17
N ASN A 36 2.42 9.08 9.68
CA ASN A 36 2.54 10.02 10.78
C ASN A 36 1.51 9.65 11.85
N VAL A 37 1.81 10.02 13.10
CA VAL A 37 0.94 9.82 14.27
C VAL A 37 1.48 10.71 15.41
N PRO A 38 0.65 11.14 16.39
CA PRO A 38 1.13 11.80 17.60
C PRO A 38 2.24 11.01 18.30
N HIS A 39 3.17 11.74 18.92
CA HIS A 39 4.40 11.18 19.49
C HIS A 39 4.14 10.06 20.50
N GLU A 40 3.06 10.18 21.25
CA GLU A 40 2.64 9.24 22.31
C GLU A 40 2.32 7.86 21.74
N ASN A 41 1.83 7.82 20.49
CA ASN A 41 1.40 6.62 19.79
C ASN A 41 2.46 6.09 18.82
N LEU A 42 3.58 6.79 18.64
CA LEU A 42 4.65 6.37 17.73
C LEU A 42 5.21 4.97 18.04
N PRO A 43 5.43 4.57 19.31
CA PRO A 43 5.93 3.21 19.60
C PRO A 43 5.01 2.11 19.07
N GLU A 44 3.69 2.23 19.30
CA GLU A 44 2.71 1.25 18.79
C GLU A 44 2.55 1.36 17.27
N GLY A 45 2.50 2.57 16.73
CA GLY A 45 2.39 2.79 15.30
C GLY A 45 3.57 2.21 14.53
N LEU A 46 4.79 2.32 15.08
CA LEU A 46 5.98 1.73 14.47
C LEU A 46 5.97 0.20 14.55
N GLU A 47 5.52 -0.37 15.67
CA GLU A 47 5.37 -1.83 15.81
C GLU A 47 4.41 -2.39 14.76
N ARG A 48 3.23 -1.78 14.61
CA ARG A 48 2.23 -2.16 13.60
C ARG A 48 2.77 -1.96 12.18
N PHE A 49 3.40 -0.82 11.91
CA PHE A 49 3.98 -0.51 10.61
C PHE A 49 5.10 -1.49 10.22
N ALA A 50 5.90 -1.96 11.18
CA ALA A 50 6.97 -2.92 10.92
C ALA A 50 6.43 -4.29 10.46
N GLN A 51 5.22 -4.68 10.86
CA GLN A 51 4.62 -5.97 10.48
C GLN A 51 4.39 -6.08 8.97
N LEU A 52 4.18 -4.96 8.25
CA LEU A 52 4.05 -4.94 6.79
C LEU A 52 5.27 -5.52 6.07
N PHE A 53 6.43 -5.56 6.73
CA PHE A 53 7.68 -6.06 6.16
C PHE A 53 8.02 -7.49 6.61
N THR A 54 7.10 -8.16 7.30
CA THR A 54 7.25 -9.56 7.70
C THR A 54 6.59 -10.48 6.67
N LEU A 55 7.22 -11.64 6.41
CA LEU A 55 6.67 -12.62 5.47
C LEU A 55 5.35 -13.21 6.00
N ASP A 56 5.30 -13.52 7.29
CA ASP A 56 4.18 -14.17 7.95
C ASP A 56 2.89 -13.34 7.84
N GLU A 57 2.97 -12.03 8.04
CA GLU A 57 1.79 -11.14 7.95
C GLU A 57 1.27 -11.06 6.50
N VAL A 58 2.18 -11.00 5.53
CA VAL A 58 1.82 -10.97 4.09
C VAL A 58 1.16 -12.28 3.68
N GLU A 59 1.74 -13.43 4.06
CA GLU A 59 1.19 -14.75 3.73
C GLU A 59 -0.17 -14.98 4.40
N THR A 60 -0.30 -14.59 5.67
CA THR A 60 -1.55 -14.65 6.43
C THR A 60 -2.62 -13.80 5.76
N THR A 61 -2.31 -12.55 5.42
CA THR A 61 -3.25 -11.65 4.74
C THR A 61 -3.73 -12.25 3.41
N ILE A 62 -2.83 -12.77 2.58
CA ILE A 62 -3.19 -13.34 1.27
C ILE A 62 -4.04 -14.61 1.41
N THR A 63 -3.73 -15.45 2.40
CA THR A 63 -4.36 -16.76 2.56
C THR A 63 -5.69 -16.68 3.30
N GLU A 64 -5.76 -15.89 4.38
CA GLU A 64 -6.93 -15.81 5.26
C GLU A 64 -7.91 -14.71 4.83
N LYS A 65 -7.44 -13.68 4.12
CA LYS A 65 -8.27 -12.58 3.61
C LYS A 65 -8.26 -12.57 2.07
N PRO A 66 -8.81 -13.60 1.38
CA PRO A 66 -8.70 -13.79 -0.07
C PRO A 66 -9.37 -12.68 -0.90
N TYR A 67 -10.22 -11.84 -0.29
CA TYR A 67 -10.84 -10.69 -0.92
C TYR A 67 -9.89 -9.49 -1.08
N VAL A 68 -8.77 -9.45 -0.35
CA VAL A 68 -7.83 -8.32 -0.36
C VAL A 68 -7.19 -8.14 -1.74
N ILE A 69 -6.68 -9.21 -2.36
CA ILE A 69 -6.01 -9.11 -3.67
C ILE A 69 -6.95 -8.57 -4.76
N PRO A 70 -8.16 -9.11 -4.97
CA PRO A 70 -9.10 -8.54 -5.94
C PRO A 70 -9.47 -7.07 -5.66
N ARG A 71 -9.63 -6.71 -4.38
CA ARG A 71 -9.94 -5.34 -3.96
C ARG A 71 -8.80 -4.38 -4.31
N GLU A 72 -7.55 -4.74 -4.01
CA GLU A 72 -6.39 -3.89 -4.32
C GLU A 72 -6.13 -3.79 -5.83
N ILE A 73 -6.38 -4.86 -6.61
CA ILE A 73 -6.32 -4.78 -8.08
C ILE A 73 -7.29 -3.72 -8.62
N ALA A 74 -8.53 -3.70 -8.10
CA ALA A 74 -9.52 -2.70 -8.51
C ALA A 74 -9.07 -1.27 -8.16
N ARG A 75 -8.50 -1.06 -6.95
CA ARG A 75 -7.97 0.25 -6.52
C ARG A 75 -6.82 0.73 -7.41
N VAL A 76 -5.87 -0.15 -7.73
CA VAL A 76 -4.76 0.18 -8.65
C VAL A 76 -5.28 0.54 -10.05
N ASN A 77 -6.31 -0.16 -10.54
CA ASN A 77 -6.92 0.15 -11.82
C ASN A 77 -7.55 1.55 -11.83
N ASP A 78 -8.27 1.92 -10.76
CA ASP A 78 -8.88 3.24 -10.63
C ASP A 78 -7.83 4.36 -10.55
N GLU A 79 -6.68 4.12 -9.91
CA GLU A 79 -5.57 5.07 -9.88
C GLU A 79 -4.92 5.27 -11.27
N LEU A 80 -4.73 4.18 -12.02
CA LEU A 80 -4.12 4.19 -13.35
C LEU A 80 -5.03 4.80 -14.42
N ASP A 81 -6.35 4.80 -14.24
CA ASP A 81 -7.32 5.43 -15.14
C ASP A 81 -7.28 6.98 -15.09
N SER A 82 -6.37 7.54 -14.28
CA SER A 82 -6.04 8.97 -14.30
C SER A 82 -5.35 9.38 -15.62
N THR A 83 -6.14 9.95 -16.54
CA THR A 83 -5.73 10.32 -17.91
C THR A 83 -5.02 11.67 -18.03
N SER A 84 -4.19 12.04 -17.05
CA SER A 84 -3.43 13.29 -17.12
C SER A 84 -2.51 13.33 -18.36
N ASP A 85 -2.33 14.50 -18.97
CA ASP A 85 -1.40 14.65 -20.11
C ASP A 85 0.05 14.30 -19.73
N GLN A 86 0.42 14.50 -18.45
CA GLN A 86 1.72 14.10 -17.93
C GLN A 86 1.88 12.57 -17.95
N SER A 87 0.89 11.84 -17.44
CA SER A 87 0.87 10.38 -17.47
C SER A 87 0.95 9.86 -18.90
N ARG A 88 0.14 10.44 -19.80
CA ARG A 88 0.11 10.06 -21.23
C ARG A 88 1.45 10.29 -21.90
N ALA A 89 2.07 11.45 -21.70
CA ALA A 89 3.39 11.76 -22.25
C ALA A 89 4.47 10.82 -21.70
N PHE A 90 4.42 10.47 -20.42
CA PHE A 90 5.35 9.55 -19.78
C PHE A 90 5.26 8.13 -20.37
N TYR A 91 4.06 7.56 -20.48
CA TYR A 91 3.87 6.24 -21.08
C TYR A 91 4.17 6.22 -22.59
N PHE A 92 3.88 7.31 -23.31
CA PHE A 92 4.29 7.44 -24.71
C PHE A 92 5.82 7.41 -24.85
N LEU A 93 6.55 8.15 -24.01
CA LEU A 93 8.02 8.14 -24.02
C LEU A 93 8.57 6.73 -23.81
N LYS A 94 8.03 5.97 -22.85
CA LYS A 94 8.45 4.58 -22.59
C LYS A 94 8.34 3.69 -23.83
N GLN A 95 7.30 3.88 -24.65
CA GLN A 95 7.11 3.16 -25.91
C GLN A 95 8.12 3.53 -27.00
N GLN A 96 8.78 4.70 -26.90
CA GLN A 96 9.81 5.14 -27.86
C GLN A 96 11.23 4.67 -27.49
N ILE A 97 11.41 4.03 -26.33
CA ILE A 97 12.69 3.51 -25.84
C ILE A 97 12.87 2.06 -26.30
N ASN A 98 14.11 1.55 -26.29
CA ASN A 98 14.40 0.14 -26.57
C ASN A 98 13.47 -0.76 -25.73
N PRO A 99 12.64 -1.62 -26.36
CA PRO A 99 11.73 -2.52 -25.65
C PRO A 99 12.43 -3.45 -24.65
N GLU A 100 13.71 -3.79 -24.88
CA GLU A 100 14.49 -4.64 -23.97
C GLU A 100 14.99 -3.91 -22.72
N HIS A 101 15.01 -2.57 -22.73
CA HIS A 101 15.49 -1.79 -21.59
C HIS A 101 14.40 -1.70 -20.50
N PRO A 102 14.71 -1.91 -19.20
CA PRO A 102 13.69 -1.93 -18.13
C PRO A 102 12.78 -0.69 -18.05
N PHE A 103 13.27 0.47 -18.49
CA PHE A 103 12.48 1.71 -18.55
C PHE A 103 11.27 1.63 -19.51
N SER A 104 11.24 0.70 -20.46
CA SER A 104 10.12 0.50 -21.40
C SER A 104 8.86 -0.10 -20.74
N ARG A 105 9.01 -0.67 -19.53
CA ARG A 105 7.92 -1.28 -18.75
C ARG A 105 6.98 -0.24 -18.16
#